data_AF-A0A554V7W5-F1
#
_entry.id   AF-A0A554V7W5-F1
#
_cell.length_a   1.000
_cell.length_b   1.000
_cell.length_c   1.000
_cell.angle_alpha   90.00
_cell.angle_beta   90.00
_cell.angle_gamma   90.00
#
_symmetry.space_group_name_H-M   'P 1'
#
loop_
_entity.id
_entity.type
_entity.pdbx_description
1 polymer ?
#
loop_
_entity_poly.entity_id
_entity_poly.type
_entity_poly.pdbx_seq_one_letter_code
_entity_poly.pdbx_strand_id
1 'polypeptide(L)'
;MRRARIWIIGMALTPLAFAAFSAGALFVMNEAANTSLATYVAAWWMFVLIFGAALLAPCMALSIVGATSLGRWPRGGRAIAATGLILTSAVALLFSSSCVIDSLSEQPDPNDLRWLAQLPIHGAALFTAPFLMLVAGNMHAMRALWATRRPAE
;
A
#
# COMPACT_ATOMS: atom_id res chain seq x y z
N MET A 1 22.65 -7.85 8.18
CA MET A 1 21.95 -8.16 6.91
C MET A 1 20.63 -8.92 7.10
N ARG A 2 20.54 -9.97 7.92
CA ARG A 2 19.30 -10.75 8.13
C ARG A 2 18.09 -9.91 8.57
N ARG A 3 18.27 -8.95 9.49
CA ARG A 3 17.20 -8.03 9.95
C ARG A 3 16.64 -7.15 8.83
N ALA A 4 17.48 -6.55 7.99
CA ALA A 4 17.03 -5.72 6.86
C ALA A 4 16.22 -6.53 5.84
N ARG A 5 16.65 -7.77 5.54
CA ARG A 5 15.92 -8.68 4.66
C ARG A 5 14.51 -8.99 5.19
N ILE A 6 14.37 -9.28 6.48
CA ILE A 6 13.06 -9.54 7.11
C ILE A 6 12.13 -8.33 6.98
N TRP A 7 12.62 -7.14 7.27
CA TRP A 7 11.83 -5.91 7.15
C TRP A 7 11.38 -5.64 5.71
N ILE A 8 12.27 -5.78 4.72
CA ILE A 8 11.91 -5.54 3.31
C ILE A 8 10.87 -6.55 2.83
N ILE A 9 11.03 -7.83 3.16
CA ILE A 9 10.05 -8.87 2.80
C ILE A 9 8.71 -8.61 3.50
N GLY A 10 8.74 -8.26 4.79
CA GLY A 10 7.51 -7.93 5.54
C GLY A 10 6.75 -6.76 4.92
N MET A 11 7.46 -5.68 4.57
CA MET A 11 6.84 -4.53 3.91
C MET A 11 6.35 -4.87 2.49
N ALA A 12 7.10 -5.66 1.74
CA ALA A 12 6.67 -6.14 0.42
C ALA A 12 5.37 -6.95 0.51
N LEU A 13 5.15 -7.71 1.58
CA LEU A 13 3.92 -8.49 1.75
C LEU A 13 2.78 -7.71 2.41
N THR A 14 3.03 -6.51 2.93
CA THR A 14 2.04 -5.69 3.63
C THR A 14 0.79 -5.37 2.78
N PRO A 15 0.90 -5.07 1.47
CA PRO A 15 -0.28 -4.89 0.63
C PRO A 15 -1.21 -6.11 0.58
N LEU A 16 -0.66 -7.32 0.60
CA LEU A 16 -1.47 -8.55 0.67
C LEU A 16 -2.14 -8.73 2.04
N ALA A 17 -1.44 -8.39 3.11
CA ALA A 17 -2.01 -8.44 4.45
C ALA A 17 -3.17 -7.44 4.59
N PHE A 18 -3.02 -6.22 4.06
CA PHE A 18 -4.11 -5.24 4.03
C PHE A 18 -5.27 -5.70 3.15
N ALA A 19 -4.99 -6.26 1.97
CA ALA A 19 -6.01 -6.87 1.13
C ALA A 19 -6.86 -7.91 1.87
N ALA A 20 -6.21 -8.87 2.54
CA ALA A 20 -6.88 -9.93 3.28
C ALA A 20 -7.65 -9.39 4.49
N PHE A 21 -7.04 -8.47 5.25
CA PHE A 21 -7.68 -7.84 6.41
C PHE A 21 -8.92 -7.03 6.00
N SER A 22 -8.80 -6.22 4.95
CA SER A 22 -9.92 -5.42 4.43
C SER A 22 -11.06 -6.32 3.95
N ALA A 23 -10.77 -7.40 3.22
CA ALA A 23 -11.81 -8.36 2.82
C ALA A 23 -12.54 -8.97 4.04
N GLY A 24 -11.80 -9.36 5.08
CA GLY A 24 -12.38 -9.88 6.32
C GLY A 24 -13.21 -8.85 7.09
N ALA A 25 -12.70 -7.63 7.25
CA ALA A 25 -13.41 -6.55 7.93
C ALA A 25 -14.71 -6.20 7.21
N LEU A 26 -14.70 -6.18 5.88
CA LEU A 26 -15.88 -5.92 5.05
C LEU A 26 -16.93 -7.01 5.18
N PHE A 27 -16.52 -8.28 5.17
CA PHE A 27 -17.43 -9.41 5.41
C PHE A 27 -18.15 -9.26 6.77
N VAL A 28 -17.40 -8.96 7.83
CA VAL A 28 -17.96 -8.77 9.18
C VAL A 28 -18.87 -7.54 9.26
N MET A 29 -18.46 -6.39 8.69
CA MET A 29 -19.26 -5.16 8.76
C MET A 29 -20.54 -5.23 7.91
N ASN A 30 -20.49 -5.91 6.77
CA ASN A 30 -21.67 -6.15 5.95
C ASN A 30 -22.72 -6.98 6.71
N GLU A 31 -22.28 -8.04 7.40
CA GLU A 31 -23.17 -8.92 8.16
C GLU A 31 -23.69 -8.27 9.45
N ALA A 32 -22.84 -7.50 10.15
CA ALA A 32 -23.15 -7.01 11.49
C ALA A 32 -23.88 -5.66 11.53
N ALA A 33 -23.67 -4.77 10.54
CA ALA A 33 -24.04 -3.36 10.69
C ALA A 33 -24.92 -2.78 9.57
N ASN A 34 -25.03 -3.44 8.41
CA ASN A 34 -25.80 -2.98 7.25
C ASN A 34 -25.60 -1.46 6.94
N THR A 35 -24.39 -0.97 7.17
CA THR A 35 -24.04 0.46 7.10
C THR A 35 -23.56 0.86 5.72
N SER A 36 -24.16 1.92 5.15
CA SER A 36 -23.79 2.48 3.84
C SER A 36 -22.30 2.84 3.71
N LEU A 37 -21.67 3.33 4.79
CA LEU A 37 -20.24 3.65 4.82
C LEU A 37 -19.34 2.43 4.53
N ALA A 38 -19.66 1.28 5.13
CA ALA A 38 -18.87 0.06 4.98
C ALA A 38 -18.87 -0.40 3.52
N THR A 39 -20.02 -0.32 2.85
CA THR A 39 -20.17 -0.64 1.43
C THR A 39 -19.35 0.28 0.52
N TYR A 40 -19.29 1.59 0.81
CA TYR A 40 -18.49 2.52 0.02
C TYR A 40 -16.98 2.27 0.19
N VAL A 41 -16.53 2.09 1.43
CA VAL A 41 -15.13 1.71 1.72
C VAL A 41 -14.80 0.35 1.06
N ALA A 42 -15.75 -0.58 1.03
CA ALA A 42 -15.60 -1.88 0.37
C ALA A 42 -15.32 -1.77 -1.13
N ALA A 43 -16.10 -0.94 -1.82
CA ALA A 43 -15.98 -0.75 -3.26
C ALA A 43 -14.59 -0.20 -3.62
N TRP A 44 -14.08 0.74 -2.84
CA TRP A 44 -12.72 1.28 -3.00
C TRP A 44 -11.63 0.24 -2.74
N TRP A 45 -11.79 -0.60 -1.72
CA TRP A 45 -10.86 -1.71 -1.50
C TRP A 45 -10.91 -2.75 -2.62
N MET A 46 -12.10 -3.10 -3.13
CA MET A 46 -12.22 -4.00 -4.28
C MET A 46 -11.55 -3.42 -5.53
N PHE A 47 -11.68 -2.12 -5.77
CA PHE A 47 -10.96 -1.46 -6.85
C PHE A 47 -9.43 -1.59 -6.70
N VAL A 48 -8.91 -1.36 -5.49
CA VAL A 48 -7.48 -1.57 -5.19
C VAL A 48 -7.06 -3.03 -5.37
N LEU A 49 -7.91 -3.99 -4.99
CA LEU A 49 -7.61 -5.42 -5.16
C LEU A 49 -7.51 -5.82 -6.63
N ILE A 50 -8.42 -5.32 -7.47
CA ILE A 50 -8.52 -5.71 -8.89
C ILE A 50 -7.46 -4.95 -9.71
N PHE A 51 -7.41 -3.63 -9.59
CA PHE A 51 -6.56 -2.79 -10.42
C PHE A 51 -5.22 -2.48 -9.75
N GLY A 52 -5.22 -2.30 -8.44
CA GLY A 52 -3.99 -2.04 -7.69
C GLY A 52 -3.05 -3.24 -7.61
N ALA A 53 -3.55 -4.47 -7.74
CA ALA A 53 -2.68 -5.65 -7.84
C ALA A 53 -1.72 -5.56 -9.04
N ALA A 54 -2.16 -5.06 -10.19
CA ALA A 54 -1.31 -4.89 -11.37
C ALA A 54 -0.14 -3.91 -11.13
N LEU A 55 -0.36 -2.91 -10.27
CA LEU A 55 0.67 -1.93 -9.90
C LEU A 55 1.54 -2.41 -8.74
N LEU A 56 0.94 -3.04 -7.73
CA LEU A 56 1.63 -3.44 -6.50
C LEU A 56 2.45 -4.73 -6.70
N ALA A 57 1.94 -5.72 -7.41
CA ALA A 57 2.62 -7.01 -7.62
C ALA A 57 4.05 -6.87 -8.18
N PRO A 58 4.33 -6.09 -9.26
CA PRO A 58 5.71 -5.92 -9.74
C PRO A 58 6.60 -5.20 -8.71
N CYS A 59 6.06 -4.24 -7.95
CA CYS A 59 6.80 -3.55 -6.91
C CYS A 59 7.19 -4.48 -5.75
N MET A 60 6.27 -5.37 -5.37
CA MET A 60 6.50 -6.41 -4.38
C MET A 60 7.57 -7.41 -4.86
N ALA A 61 7.47 -7.86 -6.11
CA ALA A 61 8.45 -8.76 -6.71
C ALA A 61 9.85 -8.14 -6.70
N LEU A 62 9.99 -6.87 -7.11
CA LEU A 62 11.26 -6.14 -7.04
C LEU A 62 11.80 -6.08 -5.60
N SER A 63 10.96 -5.72 -4.64
CA SER A 63 11.37 -5.64 -3.22
C SER A 63 11.86 -6.99 -2.69
N ILE A 64 11.17 -8.08 -3.00
CA ILE A 64 11.53 -9.44 -2.58
C ILE A 64 12.82 -9.89 -3.28
N VAL A 65 12.93 -9.73 -4.60
CA VAL A 65 14.13 -10.09 -5.37
C VAL A 65 15.35 -9.30 -4.91
N GLY A 66 15.19 -8.01 -4.64
CA GLY A 66 16.24 -7.17 -4.08
C GLY A 66 16.70 -7.69 -2.71
N ALA A 67 15.74 -8.00 -1.83
CA ALA A 67 16.01 -8.48 -0.47
C ALA A 67 16.71 -9.85 -0.44
N THR A 68 16.33 -10.79 -1.32
CA THR A 68 16.98 -12.10 -1.43
C THR A 68 18.38 -12.00 -2.04
N SER A 69 18.58 -11.03 -2.93
CA SER A 69 19.87 -10.78 -3.59
C SER A 69 20.90 -10.08 -2.69
N LEU A 70 20.52 -9.56 -1.52
CA LEU A 70 21.43 -8.84 -0.60
C LEU A 70 22.65 -9.66 -0.16
N GLY A 71 22.54 -10.99 -0.10
CA GLY A 71 23.65 -11.86 0.29
C GLY A 71 24.65 -12.13 -0.84
N ARG A 72 24.17 -12.25 -2.08
CA ARG A 72 24.99 -12.60 -3.25
C ARG A 72 25.51 -11.38 -4.00
N TRP A 73 24.71 -10.31 -4.06
CA TRP A 73 25.05 -9.07 -4.76
C TRP A 73 24.61 -7.84 -3.96
N PRO A 74 25.40 -7.41 -2.95
CA PRO A 74 24.93 -6.47 -1.94
C PRO A 74 24.66 -5.06 -2.49
N ARG A 75 25.35 -4.62 -3.55
CA ARG A 75 25.08 -3.31 -4.19
C ARG A 75 23.85 -3.38 -5.09
N GLY A 76 23.76 -4.39 -5.96
CA GLY A 76 22.62 -4.59 -6.87
C GLY A 76 21.31 -4.88 -6.12
N GLY A 77 21.35 -5.82 -5.15
CA GLY A 77 20.19 -6.16 -4.32
C GLY A 77 19.63 -4.97 -3.53
N ARG A 78 20.49 -4.04 -3.08
CA ARG A 78 20.05 -2.78 -2.46
C ARG A 78 19.32 -1.86 -3.43
N ALA A 79 19.87 -1.68 -4.63
CA ALA A 79 19.24 -0.83 -5.65
C ALA A 79 17.86 -1.38 -6.02
N ILE A 80 17.78 -2.68 -6.30
CA ILE A 80 16.52 -3.35 -6.65
C ILE A 80 15.50 -3.26 -5.50
N ALA A 81 15.92 -3.53 -4.26
CA ALA A 81 15.05 -3.42 -3.09
C ALA A 81 14.56 -1.97 -2.85
N ALA A 82 15.44 -0.98 -3.02
CA ALA A 82 15.08 0.41 -2.87
C ALA A 82 14.08 0.85 -3.93
N THR A 83 14.29 0.47 -5.20
CA THR A 83 13.35 0.74 -6.29
C THR A 83 11.98 0.14 -5.98
N GLY A 84 11.92 -1.12 -5.55
CA GLY A 84 10.67 -1.76 -5.15
C GLY A 84 9.93 -0.99 -4.05
N LEU A 85 10.61 -0.64 -2.96
CA LEU A 85 10.02 0.11 -1.85
C LEU A 85 9.55 1.52 -2.26
N ILE A 86 10.30 2.20 -3.13
CA ILE A 86 9.93 3.53 -3.64
C ILE A 86 8.68 3.42 -4.50
N LEU A 87 8.64 2.48 -5.45
CA LEU A 87 7.49 2.28 -6.31
C LEU A 87 6.24 1.87 -5.52
N THR A 88 6.36 0.96 -4.55
CA THR A 88 5.25 0.62 -3.64
C THR A 88 4.73 1.85 -2.89
N SER A 89 5.63 2.73 -2.43
CA SER A 89 5.24 3.97 -1.74
C SER A 89 4.57 4.96 -2.69
N ALA A 90 5.05 5.09 -3.93
CA ALA A 90 4.44 5.94 -4.95
C ALA A 90 3.01 5.48 -5.28
N VAL A 91 2.79 4.18 -5.44
CA VAL A 91 1.45 3.61 -5.67
C VAL A 91 0.54 3.84 -4.46
N ALA A 92 1.05 3.65 -3.24
CA ALA A 92 0.29 3.92 -2.01
C ALA A 92 -0.14 5.40 -1.89
N LEU A 93 0.77 6.32 -2.22
CA LEU A 93 0.48 7.76 -2.23
C LEU A 93 -0.51 8.13 -3.34
N LEU A 94 -0.42 7.50 -4.52
CA LEU A 94 -1.37 7.70 -5.62
C LEU A 94 -2.79 7.33 -5.19
N PHE A 95 -2.99 6.15 -4.58
CA PHE A 95 -4.32 5.75 -4.08
C PHE A 95 -4.82 6.69 -2.98
N SER A 96 -3.92 7.12 -2.09
CA SER A 96 -4.25 8.06 -1.01
C SER A 96 -4.69 9.41 -1.55
N SER A 97 -3.95 10.00 -2.50
CA SER A 97 -4.25 11.31 -3.06
C SER A 97 -5.49 11.27 -3.93
N SER A 98 -5.68 10.24 -4.76
CA SER A 98 -6.89 10.07 -5.57
C SER A 98 -8.14 9.99 -4.70
N CYS A 99 -8.10 9.24 -3.59
CA CYS A 99 -9.24 9.16 -2.67
C CYS A 99 -9.53 10.50 -1.98
N VAL A 100 -8.50 11.20 -1.50
CA VAL A 100 -8.66 12.51 -0.85
C VAL A 100 -9.23 13.55 -1.83
N ILE A 101 -8.70 13.62 -3.05
CA ILE A 101 -9.19 14.54 -4.10
C ILE A 101 -10.66 14.24 -4.42
N ASP A 102 -11.02 12.97 -4.59
CA ASP A 102 -12.41 12.58 -4.86
C ASP A 102 -13.35 12.97 -3.70
N SER A 103 -12.91 12.80 -2.45
CA SER A 103 -13.69 13.17 -1.26
C SER A 103 -13.89 14.68 -1.06
N LEU A 104 -13.01 15.52 -1.62
CA LEU A 104 -13.05 16.98 -1.50
C LEU A 104 -13.74 17.68 -2.68
N SER A 105 -14.09 16.94 -3.73
CA SER A 105 -14.70 17.50 -4.94
C SER A 105 -16.20 17.79 -4.69
N GLU A 106 -16.60 19.07 -4.70
CA GLU A 106 -17.92 19.53 -4.22
C GLU A 106 -19.13 19.27 -5.13
N GLN A 107 -18.98 18.71 -6.33
CA GLN A 107 -20.14 18.47 -7.22
C GLN A 107 -20.06 17.11 -7.91
N PRO A 108 -21.11 16.26 -7.82
CA PRO A 108 -21.37 15.24 -8.82
C PRO A 108 -21.83 15.99 -10.08
N ASP A 109 -20.98 16.06 -11.09
CA ASP A 109 -21.41 16.49 -12.41
C ASP A 109 -22.50 15.50 -12.91
N PRO A 110 -23.65 15.95 -13.45
CA PRO A 110 -24.62 15.05 -14.07
C PRO A 110 -24.02 14.19 -15.21
N ASN A 111 -22.91 14.63 -15.80
CA ASN A 111 -22.12 13.88 -16.79
C ASN A 111 -20.90 13.19 -16.20
N ASP A 112 -20.78 13.08 -14.88
CA ASP A 112 -19.62 12.47 -14.25
C ASP A 112 -19.61 10.97 -14.53
N LEU A 113 -18.65 10.53 -15.35
CA LEU A 113 -18.31 9.13 -15.58
C LEU A 113 -17.57 8.57 -14.34
N ARG A 114 -18.09 8.75 -13.12
CA ARG A 114 -17.50 8.15 -11.91
C ARG A 114 -18.03 6.72 -11.74
N TRP A 115 -17.09 5.79 -11.65
CA TRP A 115 -17.36 4.34 -11.56
C TRP A 115 -17.29 3.86 -10.11
N LEU A 116 -16.87 4.73 -9.19
CA LEU A 116 -16.84 4.52 -7.76
C LEU A 116 -17.66 5.59 -7.04
N ALA A 117 -18.34 5.17 -5.98
CA ALA A 117 -19.05 6.07 -5.10
C ALA A 117 -18.08 7.00 -4.36
N GLN A 118 -18.49 8.26 -4.21
CA GLN A 118 -17.72 9.27 -3.53
C GLN A 118 -17.66 8.96 -2.03
N LEU A 119 -16.46 8.87 -1.45
CA LEU A 119 -16.33 8.68 -0.02
C LEU A 119 -16.51 10.01 0.72
N PRO A 120 -17.28 10.04 1.82
CA PRO A 120 -17.22 11.17 2.73
C PRO A 120 -15.82 11.27 3.34
N ILE A 121 -15.41 12.48 3.76
CA ILE A 121 -14.06 12.77 4.29
C ILE A 121 -13.60 11.77 5.37
N HIS A 122 -14.49 11.34 6.27
CA HIS A 122 -14.15 10.36 7.30
C HIS A 122 -13.90 8.95 6.73
N GLY A 123 -14.62 8.57 5.68
CA GLY A 123 -14.37 7.33 4.95
C GLY A 123 -13.04 7.40 4.19
N ALA A 124 -12.74 8.54 3.57
CA ALA A 124 -11.46 8.76 2.90
C ALA A 124 -10.29 8.65 3.88
N ALA A 125 -10.40 9.24 5.08
CA ALA A 125 -9.40 9.09 6.13
C ALA A 125 -9.17 7.61 6.53
N LEU A 126 -10.25 6.84 6.68
CA LEU A 126 -10.19 5.42 7.01
C LEU A 126 -9.52 4.60 5.90
N PHE A 127 -9.81 4.92 4.64
CA PHE A 127 -9.20 4.28 3.47
C PHE A 127 -7.72 4.65 3.30
N THR A 128 -7.35 5.90 3.51
CA THR A 128 -5.99 6.41 3.33
C THR A 128 -5.02 5.95 4.42
N ALA A 129 -5.50 5.72 5.64
CA ALA A 129 -4.63 5.40 6.79
C ALA A 129 -3.70 4.18 6.55
N PRO A 130 -4.16 3.02 6.03
CA PRO A 130 -3.28 1.89 5.73
C PRO A 130 -2.17 2.20 4.72
N PHE A 131 -2.45 3.03 3.71
CA PHE A 131 -1.45 3.43 2.72
C PHE A 131 -0.38 4.34 3.32
N LEU A 132 -0.76 5.27 4.20
CA LEU A 132 0.21 6.10 4.92
C LEU A 132 1.08 5.25 5.86
N MET A 133 0.49 4.26 6.53
CA MET A 133 1.24 3.29 7.33
C MET A 133 2.23 2.48 6.48
N LEU A 134 1.83 2.07 5.27
CA LEU A 134 2.73 1.39 4.32
C LEU A 134 3.90 2.27 3.91
N VAL A 135 3.66 3.55 3.61
CA VAL A 135 4.72 4.52 3.28
C VAL A 135 5.70 4.67 4.44
N ALA A 136 5.19 4.84 5.67
CA ALA A 136 6.02 4.93 6.87
C ALA A 136 6.84 3.64 7.09
N GLY A 137 6.22 2.48 6.89
CA GLY A 137 6.87 1.16 6.95
C GLY A 137 7.99 1.01 5.91
N ASN A 138 7.74 1.42 4.66
CA ASN A 138 8.74 1.42 3.60
C ASN A 138 9.91 2.35 3.91
N MET A 139 9.65 3.54 4.47
CA MET A 139 10.71 4.44 4.95
C MET A 139 11.56 3.78 6.04
N HIS A 140 10.93 3.05 6.98
CA HIS A 140 11.65 2.31 8.01
C HIS A 140 12.50 1.18 7.43
N ALA A 141 11.95 0.38 6.51
CA ALA A 141 12.69 -0.68 5.81
C ALA A 141 13.88 -0.12 5.01
N MET A 142 13.69 1.04 4.37
CA MET A 142 14.77 1.77 3.70
C MET A 142 15.87 2.17 4.69
N ARG A 143 15.52 2.77 5.83
CA ARG A 143 16.49 3.11 6.89
C ARG A 143 17.27 1.88 7.36
N ALA A 144 16.61 0.74 7.57
CA ALA A 144 17.26 -0.51 7.95
C ALA A 144 18.23 -1.03 6.87
N LEU A 145 17.89 -0.85 5.59
CA LEU A 145 18.75 -1.18 4.45
C LEU A 145 20.03 -0.32 4.41
N TRP A 146 19.92 0.98 4.73
CA TRP A 146 21.06 1.89 4.77
C TRP A 146 21.88 1.78 6.06
N ALA A 147 21.27 1.43 7.19
CA ALA A 147 21.97 1.20 8.46
C ALA A 147 22.99 0.04 8.36
N THR A 148 22.74 -0.96 7.51
CA THR A 148 23.71 -2.03 7.20
C THR A 148 24.97 -1.56 6.45
N ARG A 149 25.12 -0.27 6.12
CA ARG A 149 26.37 0.29 5.56
C ARG A 149 27.42 0.67 6.60
N ARG A 150 27.07 0.86 7.88
CA ARG A 150 28.09 1.25 8.86
C ARG A 150 29.03 0.05 9.10
N PRO A 151 30.34 0.18 8.80
CA PRO A 151 31.31 -0.79 9.27
C PRO A 151 31.22 -0.85 10.80
N ALA A 152 31.36 -2.04 11.38
CA ALA A 152 31.82 -2.10 12.76
C ALA A 152 33.21 -1.44 12.75
N GLU A 153 33.31 -0.29 13.40
CA GLU A 153 34.60 0.24 13.86
C GLU A 153 35.18 -0.69 14.93
#